data_AF-A0A537G0R7-F1
#
_entry.id   AF-A0A537G0R7-F1
#
_cell.length_a   1.000
_cell.length_b   1.000
_cell.length_c   1.000
_cell.angle_alpha   90.00
_cell.angle_beta   90.00
_cell.angle_gamma   90.00
#
_symmetry.space_group_name_H-M   'P 1'
#
loop_
_entity.id
_entity.type
_entity.pdbx_description
1 polymer ?
#
loop_
_entity_poly.entity_id
_entity_poly.type
_entity_poly.pdbx_seq_one_letter_code
_entity_poly.pdbx_strand_id
1 'polypeptide(L)'
;MNRLPWAPLNASVFLIILGGLILASLLTGLNIFAVFPLIFTFFGAWMIVEAFVFPPGNTYAPPKTMVVGWGALISGLGILWLVLYTAAQLLPVVFAVILIVVGIAGVGYSFRRSSPNPSKTSTS
;
A
#
# COMPACT_ATOMS: atom_id res chain seq x y z
N MET A 1 -5.21 22.80 2.89
CA MET A 1 -4.23 21.70 2.81
C MET A 1 -3.44 21.87 1.51
N ASN A 2 -2.12 21.89 1.58
CA ASN A 2 -1.28 21.96 0.37
C ASN A 2 -1.49 20.68 -0.46
N ARG A 3 -1.90 20.86 -1.71
CA ARG A 3 -2.08 19.76 -2.65
C ARG A 3 -0.70 19.33 -3.13
N LEU A 4 -0.37 18.05 -2.96
CA LEU A 4 0.94 17.52 -3.34
C LEU A 4 0.83 16.77 -4.67
N PRO A 5 1.82 16.95 -5.57
CA PRO A 5 1.87 16.17 -6.79
C PRO A 5 2.28 14.73 -6.44
N TRP A 6 1.32 13.81 -6.48
CA TRP A 6 1.52 12.39 -6.09
C TRP A 6 2.57 11.67 -6.94
N ALA A 7 2.65 11.95 -8.24
CA ALA A 7 3.61 11.30 -9.13
C ALA A 7 5.09 11.54 -8.71
N PRO A 8 5.58 12.78 -8.60
CA PRO A 8 6.95 13.03 -8.15
C PRO A 8 7.17 12.64 -6.69
N LEU A 9 6.14 12.71 -5.83
CA LEU A 9 6.24 12.22 -4.44
C LEU A 9 6.49 10.71 -4.40
N ASN A 10 5.68 9.92 -5.11
CA ASN A 10 5.83 8.47 -5.18
C ASN A 10 7.14 8.04 -5.82
N ALA A 11 7.57 8.71 -6.89
CA ALA A 11 8.87 8.45 -7.50
C ALA A 11 10.01 8.67 -6.50
N SER A 12 9.96 9.78 -5.75
CA SER A 12 10.98 10.10 -4.75
C SER A 12 11.01 9.09 -3.61
N VAL A 13 9.85 8.74 -3.06
CA VAL A 13 9.76 7.75 -1.96
C VAL A 13 10.18 6.35 -2.44
N PHE A 14 9.82 5.96 -3.66
CA PHE A 14 10.31 4.72 -4.26
C PHE A 14 11.84 4.70 -4.34
N LEU A 15 12.47 5.78 -4.81
CA LEU A 15 13.93 5.87 -4.89
C LEU A 15 14.60 5.83 -3.52
N ILE A 16 13.99 6.45 -2.50
CA ILE A 16 14.49 6.39 -1.12
C ILE A 16 14.42 4.95 -0.59
N ILE A 17 13.30 4.25 -0.80
CA ILE A 17 13.13 2.85 -0.36
C ILE A 17 14.11 1.94 -1.11
N LEU A 18 14.19 2.07 -2.43
CA LEU A 18 15.08 1.31 -3.30
C LEU A 18 16.54 1.51 -2.88
N GLY A 19 17.00 2.76 -2.85
CA GLY A 19 18.38 3.10 -2.51
C GLY A 19 18.71 2.73 -1.06
N GLY A 20 17.81 2.99 -0.13
CA GLY A 20 17.99 2.68 1.29
C GLY A 20 18.12 1.19 1.56
N LEU A 21 17.26 0.36 0.96
CA LEU A 21 17.32 -1.08 1.17
C LEU A 21 18.49 -1.73 0.43
N ILE A 22 18.85 -1.26 -0.77
CA ILE A 22 20.07 -1.71 -1.45
C ILE A 22 21.30 -1.36 -0.60
N LEU A 23 21.39 -0.12 -0.10
CA LEU A 23 22.50 0.30 0.75
C LEU A 23 22.57 -0.53 2.03
N ALA A 24 21.43 -0.76 2.69
CA ALA A 24 21.37 -1.66 3.85
C ALA A 24 21.86 -3.07 3.50
N SER A 25 21.47 -3.60 2.34
CA SER A 25 21.95 -4.90 1.82
C SER A 25 23.47 -4.98 1.78
N LEU A 26 24.11 -3.95 1.22
CA LEU A 26 25.56 -3.86 1.05
C LEU A 26 26.29 -3.72 2.38
N LEU A 27 25.70 -2.99 3.34
CA LEU A 27 26.31 -2.72 4.65
C LEU A 27 26.15 -3.89 5.63
N THR A 28 25.07 -4.66 5.54
CA THR A 28 24.79 -5.77 6.48
C THR A 28 25.07 -7.15 5.89
N GLY A 29 25.40 -7.24 4.60
CA GLY A 29 25.54 -8.51 3.90
C GLY A 29 24.22 -9.25 3.68
N LEU A 30 23.08 -8.56 3.76
CA LEU A 30 21.79 -9.17 3.40
C LEU A 30 21.79 -9.53 1.92
N ASN A 31 21.18 -10.65 1.58
CA ASN A 31 21.07 -11.08 0.19
C ASN A 31 20.19 -10.10 -0.59
N ILE A 32 20.72 -9.54 -1.69
CA ILE A 32 19.99 -8.57 -2.51
C ILE A 32 18.70 -9.13 -3.10
N PHE A 33 18.61 -10.44 -3.33
CA PHE A 33 17.39 -11.10 -3.78
C PHE A 33 16.29 -11.14 -2.69
N ALA A 34 16.66 -11.09 -1.41
CA ALA A 34 15.71 -10.92 -0.31
C ALA A 34 15.22 -9.47 -0.17
N VAL A 35 15.98 -8.52 -0.71
CA VAL A 35 15.68 -7.08 -0.64
C VAL A 35 14.61 -6.66 -1.66
N PHE A 36 14.59 -7.26 -2.85
CA PHE A 36 13.58 -6.95 -3.87
C PHE A 36 12.13 -7.10 -3.36
N PRO A 37 11.74 -8.22 -2.73
CA PRO A 37 10.42 -8.35 -2.12
C PRO A 37 10.10 -7.23 -1.13
N LEU A 38 11.07 -6.83 -0.30
CA LEU A 38 10.91 -5.76 0.69
C LEU A 38 10.66 -4.40 0.05
N ILE A 39 11.33 -4.08 -1.06
CA ILE A 39 11.10 -2.84 -1.80
C ILE A 39 9.63 -2.72 -2.20
N PHE A 40 9.05 -3.80 -2.75
CA PHE A 40 7.62 -3.82 -3.10
C PHE A 40 6.73 -3.75 -1.86
N THR A 41 7.05 -4.48 -0.79
CA THR A 41 6.28 -4.42 0.46
C THR A 41 6.21 -3.00 1.02
N PHE A 42 7.35 -2.32 1.17
CA PHE A 42 7.39 -0.98 1.74
C PHE A 42 6.80 0.08 0.80
N PHE A 43 7.05 -0.02 -0.51
CA PHE A 43 6.47 0.92 -1.46
C PHE A 43 4.95 0.78 -1.57
N GLY A 44 4.44 -0.46 -1.58
CA GLY A 44 3.01 -0.69 -1.54
C GLY A 44 2.37 -0.13 -0.26
N ALA A 45 3.02 -0.31 0.90
CA ALA A 45 2.55 0.25 2.16
C ALA A 45 2.54 1.78 2.13
N TRP A 46 3.56 2.39 1.53
CA TRP A 46 3.62 3.83 1.31
C TRP A 46 2.44 4.34 0.48
N MET A 47 2.06 3.69 -0.62
CA MET A 47 0.91 4.11 -1.43
C MET A 47 -0.39 4.14 -0.61
N ILE A 48 -0.56 3.17 0.30
CA ILE A 48 -1.71 3.16 1.21
C ILE A 48 -1.65 4.39 2.13
N VAL A 49 -0.51 4.66 2.76
CA VAL A 49 -0.30 5.84 3.62
C VAL A 49 -0.58 7.13 2.85
N GLU A 50 -0.04 7.26 1.63
CA GLU A 50 -0.21 8.44 0.79
C GLU A 50 -1.69 8.77 0.57
N ALA A 51 -2.51 7.77 0.24
CA ALA A 51 -3.93 7.95 -0.04
C ALA A 51 -4.74 8.52 1.16
N PHE A 52 -4.27 8.29 2.39
CA PHE A 52 -4.92 8.79 3.61
C PHE A 52 -4.32 10.09 4.14
N VAL A 53 -3.02 10.31 3.96
CA VAL A 53 -2.29 11.46 4.53
C VAL A 53 -2.32 12.66 3.59
N PHE A 54 -2.16 12.46 2.29
CA PHE A 54 -2.01 13.56 1.34
C PHE A 54 -3.25 13.73 0.45
N PRO A 55 -3.86 14.93 0.41
CA PRO A 55 -4.95 15.19 -0.52
C PRO A 55 -4.43 15.20 -1.96
N PRO A 56 -5.23 14.74 -2.94
CA PRO A 56 -4.83 14.70 -4.34
C PRO A 56 -4.46 16.06 -4.90
N GLY A 57 -3.41 16.06 -5.74
CA GLY A 57 -2.87 17.25 -6.41
C GLY A 57 -3.90 18.04 -7.22
N ASN A 58 -4.75 17.32 -7.96
CA ASN A 58 -5.75 17.89 -8.85
C ASN A 58 -6.95 16.92 -9.02
N THR A 59 -7.96 17.34 -9.78
CA THR A 59 -9.17 16.54 -10.07
C THR A 59 -8.91 15.29 -10.91
N TYR A 60 -7.80 15.27 -11.66
CA TYR A 60 -7.37 14.13 -12.47
C TYR A 60 -6.51 13.13 -11.68
N ALA A 61 -6.23 13.39 -10.41
CA ALA A 61 -5.50 12.47 -9.57
C ALA A 61 -6.30 11.17 -9.37
N PRO A 62 -5.62 10.03 -9.29
CA PRO A 62 -6.30 8.75 -9.15
C PRO A 62 -7.18 8.71 -7.89
N PRO A 63 -8.36 8.06 -7.93
CA PRO A 63 -9.20 7.91 -6.75
C PRO A 63 -8.44 7.21 -5.62
N LYS A 64 -8.68 7.64 -4.37
CA LYS A 64 -8.04 7.04 -3.18
C LYS A 64 -8.18 5.52 -3.13
N THR A 65 -9.35 4.99 -3.48
CA THR A 65 -9.61 3.55 -3.53
C THR A 65 -8.71 2.83 -4.51
N MET A 66 -8.36 3.46 -5.64
CA MET A 66 -7.45 2.90 -6.64
C MET A 66 -6.02 2.86 -6.10
N VAL A 67 -5.55 3.94 -5.47
CA VAL A 67 -4.20 4.00 -4.89
C VAL A 67 -4.05 2.99 -3.74
N VAL A 68 -5.03 2.90 -2.85
CA VAL A 68 -5.05 1.89 -1.78
C VAL A 68 -5.06 0.47 -2.35
N GLY A 69 -5.87 0.22 -3.39
CA GLY A 69 -5.94 -1.09 -4.05
C GLY A 69 -4.60 -1.51 -4.66
N TRP A 70 -3.93 -0.61 -5.39
CA TRP A 70 -2.59 -0.86 -5.94
C TRP A 70 -1.55 -1.03 -4.84
N GLY A 71 -1.57 -0.19 -3.81
CA GLY A 71 -0.68 -0.31 -2.65
C GLY A 71 -0.83 -1.65 -1.95
N ALA A 72 -2.06 -2.12 -1.74
CA ALA A 72 -2.35 -3.43 -1.14
C ALA A 72 -1.88 -4.59 -2.03
N LEU A 73 -2.10 -4.51 -3.35
CA LEU A 73 -1.64 -5.53 -4.30
C LEU A 73 -0.11 -5.63 -4.31
N ILE A 74 0.58 -4.50 -4.45
CA ILE A 74 2.05 -4.45 -4.48
C ILE A 74 2.62 -4.94 -3.15
N SER A 75 2.03 -4.52 -2.03
CA SER A 75 2.46 -4.99 -0.70
C SER A 75 2.28 -6.50 -0.53
N GLY A 76 1.10 -6.99 -0.89
CA GLY A 76 0.74 -8.41 -0.78
C GLY A 76 1.65 -9.28 -1.66
N LEU A 77 1.93 -8.85 -2.89
CA LEU A 77 2.86 -9.54 -3.77
C LEU A 77 4.29 -9.54 -3.22
N GLY A 78 4.77 -8.40 -2.68
CA GLY A 78 6.06 -8.32 -1.99
C GLY A 78 6.15 -9.27 -0.79
N ILE A 79 5.10 -9.34 0.03
CA ILE A 79 5.03 -10.24 1.20
C ILE A 79 5.04 -11.70 0.75
N LEU A 80 4.21 -12.07 -0.24
CA LEU A 80 4.16 -13.43 -0.76
C LEU A 80 5.50 -13.85 -1.38
N TRP A 81 6.15 -12.95 -2.11
CA TRP A 81 7.47 -13.21 -2.67
C TRP A 81 8.53 -13.36 -1.56
N LEU A 82 8.49 -12.52 -0.53
CA LEU A 82 9.40 -12.65 0.62
C LEU A 82 9.22 -14.01 1.30
N VAL A 83 7.98 -14.40 1.58
CA VAL A 83 7.64 -15.68 2.21
C VAL A 83 8.04 -16.86 1.33
N LEU A 84 7.81 -16.76 0.02
CA LEU A 84 8.27 -17.78 -0.93
C LEU A 84 9.79 -17.96 -0.85
N TYR A 85 10.54 -16.87 -0.71
CA TYR A 85 11.99 -16.91 -0.61
C TYR A 85 12.48 -17.43 0.75
N THR A 86 11.87 -17.02 1.87
CA THR A 86 12.37 -17.33 3.21
C THR A 86 11.77 -18.58 3.84
N ALA A 87 10.52 -18.92 3.50
CA ALA A 87 9.74 -19.97 4.15
C ALA A 87 8.58 -20.43 3.25
N ALA A 88 8.90 -21.02 2.10
CA ALA A 88 7.92 -21.41 1.08
C ALA A 88 6.76 -22.26 1.62
N GLN A 89 7.01 -23.11 2.64
CA GLN A 89 5.96 -23.91 3.29
C GLN A 89 4.85 -23.07 3.97
N LEU A 90 5.14 -21.83 4.35
CA LEU A 90 4.15 -20.92 4.97
C LEU A 90 3.31 -20.16 3.95
N LEU A 91 3.62 -20.25 2.66
CA LEU A 91 2.95 -19.49 1.60
C LEU A 91 1.41 -19.68 1.61
N PRO A 92 0.84 -20.89 1.76
CA PRO A 92 -0.61 -21.07 1.80
C PRO A 92 -1.25 -20.36 2.99
N VAL A 93 -0.58 -20.40 4.16
CA VAL A 93 -1.06 -19.76 5.39
C VAL A 93 -1.05 -18.24 5.24
N VAL A 94 0.05 -17.68 4.75
CA VAL A 94 0.17 -16.23 4.56
C VAL A 94 -0.83 -15.74 3.51
N PHE A 95 -1.00 -16.48 2.41
CA PHE A 95 -2.01 -16.16 1.40
C PHE A 95 -3.43 -16.16 1.98
N ALA A 96 -3.78 -17.19 2.77
CA ALA A 96 -5.07 -17.24 3.45
C ALA A 96 -5.29 -16.05 4.40
N VAL A 97 -4.27 -15.66 5.17
CA VAL A 97 -4.32 -14.48 6.04
C VAL A 97 -4.56 -13.21 5.24
N ILE A 98 -3.85 -13.00 4.12
CA ILE A 98 -4.05 -11.85 3.24
C ILE A 98 -5.50 -11.82 2.73
N LEU A 99 -6.05 -12.95 2.28
CA LEU A 99 -7.44 -13.03 1.82
C LEU A 99 -8.44 -12.67 2.92
N ILE A 100 -8.23 -13.15 4.15
CA ILE A 100 -9.09 -12.81 5.30
C ILE A 100 -9.05 -11.30 5.56
N VAL A 101 -7.85 -10.70 5.60
CA VAL A 101 -7.69 -9.26 5.82
C VAL A 101 -8.37 -8.44 4.72
N VAL A 102 -8.21 -8.83 3.45
CA VAL A 102 -8.88 -8.19 2.31
C VAL A 102 -10.40 -8.34 2.43
N GLY A 103 -10.89 -9.51 2.80
CA GLY A 103 -12.32 -9.76 3.04
C GLY A 103 -12.89 -8.84 4.13
N ILE A 104 -12.21 -8.74 5.28
CA ILE A 104 -12.61 -7.85 6.38
C ILE A 104 -12.62 -6.39 5.92
N ALA A 105 -11.60 -5.95 5.17
CA ALA A 105 -11.55 -4.60 4.62
C ALA A 105 -12.71 -4.32 3.65
N GLY A 106 -13.06 -5.29 2.81
CA GLY A 106 -14.21 -5.22 1.89
C GLY A 106 -15.55 -5.12 2.61
N VAL A 107 -15.73 -5.88 3.70
CA VAL A 107 -16.91 -5.80 4.58
C VAL A 107 -17.00 -4.41 5.22
N GLY A 108 -15.91 -3.92 5.81
CA GLY A 108 -15.88 -2.59 6.44
C GLY A 108 -16.15 -1.46 5.45
N TYR A 109 -15.63 -1.57 4.22
CA TYR A 109 -15.91 -0.63 3.15
C TYR A 109 -17.39 -0.63 2.74
N SER A 110 -18.00 -1.81 2.61
CA SER A 110 -19.43 -1.95 2.27
C SER A 110 -20.33 -1.29 3.31
N PHE A 111 -20.05 -1.49 4.62
CA PHE A 111 -20.81 -0.84 5.70
C PHE A 111 -20.68 0.69 5.72
N ARG A 112 -19.49 1.23 5.45
CA ARG A 112 -19.29 2.68 5.35
C ARG A 112 -20.08 3.29 4.21
N ARG A 113 -20.26 2.55 3.11
CA ARG A 113 -20.95 3.04 1.92
C ARG A 113 -22.47 2.85 1.97
N SER A 114 -22.95 1.88 2.77
CA SER A 114 -24.38 1.64 2.98
C SER A 114 -25.00 2.51 4.07
N SER A 115 -24.19 3.18 4.90
CA SER A 115 -24.70 4.10 5.93
C SER A 115 -25.26 5.36 5.28
N PRO A 116 -26.56 5.69 5.46
CA PRO A 116 -27.15 6.88 4.89
C PRO A 116 -26.46 8.13 5.47
N ASN A 117 -25.96 8.99 4.59
CA ASN A 117 -25.45 10.30 4.99
C ASN A 117 -26.61 11.05 5.67
N PRO A 118 -26.48 11.54 6.92
CA PRO A 118 -27.52 12.37 7.49
C PRO A 118 -27.66 13.57 6.56
N SER A 119 -28.83 13.70 5.95
CA SER A 119 -29.17 14.84 5.11
C SER A 119 -28.83 16.09 5.90
N LYS A 120 -27.99 16.96 5.32
CA LYS A 120 -27.89 18.33 5.81
C LYS A 120 -29.29 18.91 5.65
N THR A 121 -30.03 18.99 6.74
CA THR A 121 -31.27 19.76 6.82
C THR A 121 -30.93 21.18 6.40
N SER A 122 -31.27 21.56 5.16
CA SER A 122 -31.26 22.96 4.75
C SER A 122 -32.34 23.63 5.59
N THR A 123 -31.91 24.35 6.61
CA THR A 123 -32.78 25.31 7.28
C THR A 123 -32.59 26.65 6.58
N SER A 124 -33.68 27.04 5.91
CA SER A 124 -34.07 28.35 5.35
C SER A 124 -33.11 29.07 4.43
#